data_AF-A0A957WNG1-F1
#
_entry.id   AF-A0A957WNG1-F1
#
_cell.length_a   1.000
_cell.length_b   1.000
_cell.length_c   1.000
_cell.angle_alpha   90.00
_cell.angle_beta   90.00
_cell.angle_gamma   90.00
#
_symmetry.space_group_name_H-M   'P 1'
#
loop_
_entity.id
_entity.type
_entity.pdbx_description
1 polymer ?
#
loop_
_entity_poly.entity_id
_entity_poly.type
_entity_poly.pdbx_seq_one_letter_code
_entity_poly.pdbx_strand_id
1 'polypeptide(L)'
;MSKLLYLLLALAFVRGVMYAVLIPPWQAPDEPGQFERAKAALSAQDWISTSENGPTWYDDLGQSLFAFAMWDFLDAERPSYEAGKPLNHYIILYNEAYEGQYGSRPTYAVIGWPIWVAPESSIVLQLYLVRLNTVLMSVIVVYLTYRLVQTIFPHNTFLILGVPLLVLFNPQHTHLMATINNGNLAELLATATLYFMVRGIIRGFSWPVILAMLACALVAMWAKATAYFLPLAIATIGLFYLWRYRRRWYWLLPVFAILAGLGYVFAPDRLKILSTWAWQGIIGGRFQLDPVV
;
A
#
# COMPACT_ATOMS: atom_id res chain seq x y z
N MET A 1 19.91 -23.40 6.53
CA MET A 1 18.74 -22.50 6.49
C MET A 1 19.01 -21.18 5.76
N SER A 2 20.12 -20.47 6.02
CA SER A 2 20.47 -19.20 5.36
C SER A 2 20.48 -19.28 3.82
N LYS A 3 21.10 -20.33 3.24
CA LYS A 3 21.15 -20.54 1.78
C LYS A 3 19.75 -20.63 1.14
N LEU A 4 18.81 -21.32 1.81
CA LEU A 4 17.44 -21.48 1.31
C LEU A 4 16.66 -20.17 1.38
N LEU A 5 16.89 -19.35 2.40
CA LEU A 5 16.33 -18.01 2.47
C LEU A 5 16.85 -17.14 1.31
N TYR A 6 18.16 -17.12 1.04
CA TYR A 6 18.69 -16.35 -0.08
C TYR A 6 18.12 -16.80 -1.43
N LEU A 7 17.97 -18.12 -1.63
CA LEU A 7 17.33 -18.64 -2.84
C LEU A 7 15.87 -18.20 -2.95
N LEU A 8 15.10 -18.26 -1.86
CA LEU A 8 13.72 -17.79 -1.81
C LEU A 8 13.62 -16.29 -2.17
N LEU A 9 14.48 -15.45 -1.61
CA LEU A 9 14.48 -14.01 -1.87
C LEU A 9 14.95 -13.69 -3.30
N ALA A 10 15.95 -14.42 -3.81
CA ALA A 10 16.39 -14.30 -5.20
C ALA A 10 15.27 -14.69 -6.16
N LEU A 11 14.55 -15.79 -5.87
CA LEU A 11 13.39 -16.21 -6.65
C LEU A 11 12.28 -15.16 -6.62
N ALA A 12 12.01 -14.57 -5.45
CA ALA A 12 11.05 -13.47 -5.32
C ALA A 12 11.44 -12.24 -6.15
N PHE A 13 12.71 -11.87 -6.11
CA PHE A 13 13.22 -10.76 -6.89
C PHE A 13 13.13 -11.02 -8.40
N VAL A 14 13.65 -12.16 -8.87
CA VAL A 14 13.63 -12.53 -10.29
C VAL A 14 12.20 -12.59 -10.81
N ARG A 15 11.30 -13.26 -10.07
CA ARG A 15 9.89 -13.37 -10.45
C ARG A 15 9.19 -12.00 -10.49
N GLY A 16 9.45 -11.14 -9.52
CA GLY A 16 8.92 -9.78 -9.49
C GLY A 16 9.41 -8.94 -10.67
N VAL A 17 10.70 -8.99 -11.00
CA VAL A 17 11.28 -8.31 -12.17
C VAL A 17 10.67 -8.83 -13.47
N MET A 18 10.48 -10.16 -13.60
CA MET A 18 9.80 -10.72 -14.76
C MET A 18 8.40 -10.13 -14.93
N TYR A 19 7.61 -10.03 -13.87
CA TYR A 19 6.28 -9.39 -13.97
C TYR A 19 6.38 -7.90 -14.27
N ALA A 20 7.30 -7.18 -13.62
CA ALA A 20 7.49 -5.76 -13.85
C ALA A 20 7.85 -5.42 -15.30
N VAL A 21 8.55 -6.33 -16.00
CA VAL A 21 8.97 -6.15 -17.41
C VAL A 21 7.96 -6.73 -18.40
N LEU A 22 7.39 -7.90 -18.11
CA LEU A 22 6.48 -8.60 -19.04
C LEU A 22 5.09 -7.96 -19.11
N ILE A 23 4.63 -7.32 -18.04
CA ILE A 23 3.40 -6.55 -18.06
C ILE A 23 3.70 -5.23 -18.78
N PRO A 24 3.10 -4.94 -19.94
CA PRO A 24 3.37 -3.69 -20.63
C PRO A 24 3.03 -2.48 -19.76
N PRO A 25 3.66 -1.32 -20.00
CA PRO A 25 3.27 -0.08 -19.34
C PRO A 25 1.76 0.16 -19.42
N TRP A 26 1.18 0.60 -18.29
CA TRP A 26 -0.22 1.05 -18.18
C TRP A 26 -1.30 -0.02 -18.30
N GLN A 27 -0.91 -1.30 -18.44
CA GLN A 27 -1.84 -2.42 -18.52
C GLN A 27 -2.22 -3.00 -17.16
N ALA A 28 -1.61 -2.53 -16.09
CA ALA A 28 -1.97 -2.92 -14.73
C ALA A 28 -3.13 -2.03 -14.20
N PRO A 29 -4.02 -2.58 -13.35
CA PRO A 29 -5.16 -1.86 -12.83
C PRO A 29 -4.77 -0.54 -12.17
N ASP A 30 -5.38 0.55 -12.64
CA ASP A 30 -5.19 1.94 -12.20
C ASP A 30 -3.74 2.46 -12.20
N GLU A 31 -2.79 1.73 -12.79
CA GLU A 31 -1.37 2.04 -12.68
C GLU A 31 -1.00 3.46 -13.17
N PRO A 32 -1.58 4.02 -14.25
CA PRO A 32 -1.31 5.40 -14.65
C PRO A 32 -1.63 6.42 -13.55
N GLY A 33 -2.78 6.31 -12.89
CA GLY A 33 -3.17 7.21 -11.81
C GLY A 33 -2.31 7.02 -10.56
N GLN A 34 -1.90 5.79 -10.27
CA GLN A 34 -0.98 5.49 -9.16
C GLN A 34 0.42 6.03 -9.43
N PHE A 35 0.92 5.93 -10.67
CA PHE A 35 2.18 6.52 -11.10
C PHE A 35 2.15 8.04 -11.05
N GLU A 36 1.08 8.67 -11.55
CA GLU A 36 0.84 10.11 -11.46
C GLU A 36 1.00 10.58 -10.00
N ARG A 37 0.30 9.94 -9.06
CA ARG A 37 0.43 10.28 -7.62
C ARG A 37 1.82 10.03 -7.07
N ALA A 38 2.49 8.94 -7.46
CA ALA A 38 3.84 8.63 -7.02
C ALA A 38 4.85 9.71 -7.47
N LYS A 39 4.73 10.19 -8.71
CA LYS A 39 5.58 11.26 -9.26
C LYS A 39 5.21 12.62 -8.67
N ALA A 40 3.92 12.96 -8.63
CA ALA A 40 3.41 14.21 -8.07
C ALA A 40 3.79 14.37 -6.58
N ALA A 41 3.83 13.28 -5.81
CA ALA A 41 4.18 13.33 -4.39
C ALA A 41 5.59 13.89 -4.10
N LEU A 42 6.49 13.84 -5.08
CA LEU A 42 7.88 14.31 -4.95
C LEU A 42 7.98 15.84 -4.92
N SER A 43 6.96 16.56 -5.40
CA SER A 43 6.87 18.02 -5.41
C SER A 43 5.63 18.48 -4.63
N ALA A 44 5.75 19.57 -3.87
CA ALA A 44 4.58 20.11 -3.17
C ALA A 44 3.58 20.74 -4.13
N GLN A 45 4.11 21.32 -5.22
CA GLN A 45 3.32 21.94 -6.27
C GLN A 45 2.55 20.88 -7.06
N ASP A 46 3.24 19.83 -7.52
CA ASP A 46 2.63 18.78 -8.35
C ASP A 46 1.61 17.96 -7.57
N TRP A 47 1.81 17.76 -6.26
CA TRP A 47 0.87 16.98 -5.43
C TRP A 47 -0.55 17.53 -5.42
N ILE A 48 -0.69 18.85 -5.52
CA ILE A 48 -1.99 19.56 -5.54
C ILE A 48 -2.44 19.91 -6.96
N SER A 49 -1.68 19.53 -7.99
CA SER A 49 -2.05 19.80 -9.38
C SER A 49 -3.34 19.09 -9.78
N THR A 50 -4.04 19.72 -10.70
CA THR A 50 -5.21 19.28 -11.43
C THR A 50 -4.90 19.34 -12.93
N SER A 51 -5.84 18.89 -13.74
CA SER A 51 -5.91 18.99 -15.18
C SER A 51 -5.81 20.43 -15.69
N GLU A 52 -6.31 21.40 -14.93
CA GLU A 52 -6.26 22.82 -15.30
C GLU A 52 -4.87 23.44 -15.11
N ASN A 53 -4.09 22.92 -14.15
CA ASN A 53 -2.75 23.42 -13.80
C ASN A 53 -1.70 22.29 -13.75
N GLY A 54 -1.82 21.37 -14.71
CA GLY A 54 -0.98 20.17 -14.80
C GLY A 54 0.50 20.51 -14.99
N PRO A 55 1.42 19.77 -14.35
CA PRO A 55 2.85 19.84 -14.67
C PRO A 55 3.13 19.48 -16.13
N THR A 56 4.25 19.97 -16.67
CA THR A 56 4.64 19.75 -18.07
C THR A 56 4.78 18.26 -18.43
N TRP A 57 5.11 17.40 -17.46
CA TRP A 57 5.24 15.95 -17.68
C TRP A 57 3.92 15.21 -17.87
N TYR A 58 2.76 15.87 -17.68
CA TYR A 58 1.45 15.29 -17.99
C TYR A 58 1.31 14.97 -19.48
N ASP A 59 1.89 15.79 -20.36
CA ASP A 59 1.88 15.54 -21.81
C ASP A 59 2.67 14.27 -22.15
N ASP A 60 3.85 14.08 -21.55
CA ASP A 60 4.67 12.88 -21.74
C ASP A 60 3.95 11.63 -21.22
N LEU A 61 3.27 11.73 -20.07
CA LEU A 61 2.48 10.64 -19.53
C LEU A 61 1.33 10.30 -20.48
N GLY A 62 0.56 11.31 -20.91
CA GLY A 62 -0.53 11.16 -21.87
C GLY A 62 -0.08 10.47 -23.16
N GLN A 63 0.99 10.96 -23.81
CA GLN A 63 1.55 10.35 -25.01
C GLN A 63 1.94 8.88 -24.79
N SER A 64 2.50 8.55 -23.62
CA SER A 64 2.89 7.18 -23.30
C SER A 64 1.69 6.22 -23.18
N LEU A 65 0.51 6.69 -22.75
CA LEU A 65 -0.70 5.85 -22.67
C LEU A 65 -1.11 5.33 -24.06
N PHE A 66 -1.02 6.20 -25.07
CA PHE A 66 -1.31 5.86 -26.46
C PHE A 66 -0.21 5.00 -27.09
N ALA A 67 1.06 5.30 -26.79
CA ALA A 67 2.19 4.51 -27.28
C ALA A 67 2.14 3.03 -26.83
N PHE A 68 1.56 2.76 -25.64
CA PHE A 68 1.39 1.40 -25.09
C PHE A 68 -0.06 0.88 -25.13
N ALA A 69 -0.95 1.57 -25.85
CA ALA A 69 -2.34 1.18 -26.07
C ALA A 69 -3.07 0.75 -24.78
N MET A 70 -3.07 1.62 -23.76
CA MET A 70 -3.67 1.35 -22.43
C MET A 70 -5.07 0.71 -22.50
N TRP A 71 -5.89 1.11 -23.47
CA TRP A 71 -7.27 0.66 -23.61
C TRP A 71 -7.45 -0.69 -24.34
N ASP A 72 -6.37 -1.35 -24.80
CA ASP A 72 -6.48 -2.61 -25.55
C ASP A 72 -7.20 -3.72 -24.78
N PHE A 73 -7.13 -3.70 -23.45
CA PHE A 73 -7.74 -4.70 -22.57
C PHE A 73 -8.85 -4.14 -21.66
N LEU A 74 -9.32 -2.92 -21.95
CA LEU A 74 -10.44 -2.31 -21.25
C LEU A 74 -11.71 -2.45 -22.11
N ASP A 75 -12.82 -2.80 -21.48
CA ASP A 75 -14.14 -2.82 -22.11
C ASP A 75 -14.72 -1.38 -22.21
N ALA A 76 -13.99 -0.51 -22.90
CA ALA A 76 -14.30 0.90 -23.04
C ALA A 76 -13.95 1.40 -24.45
N GLU A 77 -14.65 2.44 -24.91
CA GLU A 77 -14.29 3.10 -26.17
C GLU A 77 -12.88 3.69 -26.07
N ARG A 78 -12.07 3.45 -27.10
CA ARG A 78 -10.70 3.95 -27.18
C ARG A 78 -10.76 5.43 -27.53
N PRO A 79 -10.35 6.35 -26.63
CA PRO A 79 -10.24 7.75 -27.00
C PRO A 79 -9.19 7.88 -28.11
N SER A 80 -9.34 8.89 -28.98
CA SER A 80 -8.26 9.30 -29.87
C SER A 80 -7.36 10.28 -29.12
N TYR A 81 -6.04 10.25 -29.39
CA TYR A 81 -5.15 11.25 -28.81
C TYR A 81 -5.45 12.62 -29.43
N GLU A 82 -5.84 13.57 -28.59
CA GLU A 82 -6.06 14.96 -28.97
C GLU A 82 -5.05 15.84 -28.21
N ALA A 83 -4.16 16.49 -28.96
CA ALA A 83 -3.20 17.41 -28.39
C ALA A 83 -3.91 18.56 -27.65
N GLY A 84 -3.46 18.89 -26.44
CA GLY A 84 -4.03 19.96 -25.62
C GLY A 84 -5.26 19.58 -24.79
N LYS A 85 -5.75 18.34 -24.86
CA LYS A 85 -6.73 17.85 -23.89
C LYS A 85 -6.07 17.58 -22.54
N PRO A 86 -6.74 17.88 -21.42
CA PRO A 86 -6.22 17.60 -20.10
C PRO A 86 -6.07 16.10 -19.83
N LEU A 87 -5.13 15.72 -18.97
CA LEU A 87 -4.82 14.32 -18.65
C LEU A 87 -6.01 13.57 -18.01
N ASN A 88 -6.89 14.26 -17.27
CA ASN A 88 -8.10 13.66 -16.69
C ASN A 88 -9.12 13.18 -17.74
N HIS A 89 -8.96 13.59 -19.00
CA HIS A 89 -9.74 13.05 -20.12
C HIS A 89 -9.37 11.59 -20.44
N TYR A 90 -8.13 11.18 -20.11
CA TYR A 90 -7.59 9.87 -20.46
C TYR A 90 -7.51 8.92 -19.26
N ILE A 91 -7.25 9.43 -18.06
CA ILE A 91 -7.11 8.64 -16.83
C ILE A 91 -7.81 9.31 -15.66
N ILE A 92 -8.12 8.54 -14.61
CA ILE A 92 -8.60 9.10 -13.36
C ILE A 92 -7.44 9.80 -12.64
N LEU A 93 -7.53 11.13 -12.49
CA LEU A 93 -6.65 11.89 -11.62
C LEU A 93 -7.18 11.84 -10.18
N TYR A 94 -6.53 11.06 -9.32
CA TYR A 94 -7.02 10.82 -7.97
C TYR A 94 -7.11 12.06 -7.09
N ASN A 95 -6.31 13.09 -7.35
CA ASN A 95 -6.44 14.36 -6.65
C ASN A 95 -7.80 15.03 -6.94
N GLU A 96 -8.28 14.96 -8.18
CA GLU A 96 -9.58 15.51 -8.58
C GLU A 96 -10.73 14.59 -8.19
N ALA A 97 -10.63 13.30 -8.53
CA ALA A 97 -11.70 12.34 -8.35
C ALA A 97 -12.08 12.14 -6.88
N TYR A 98 -11.15 12.40 -5.96
CA TYR A 98 -11.34 12.23 -4.52
C TYR A 98 -11.04 13.51 -3.72
N GLU A 99 -11.04 14.68 -4.37
CA GLU A 99 -10.86 15.98 -3.71
C GLU A 99 -9.62 16.04 -2.79
N GLY A 100 -8.52 15.44 -3.21
CA GLY A 100 -7.26 15.37 -2.46
C GLY A 100 -7.25 14.39 -1.28
N GLN A 101 -8.33 13.63 -1.05
CA GLN A 101 -8.47 12.69 0.07
C GLN A 101 -7.89 11.29 -0.23
N TYR A 102 -7.48 11.04 -1.47
CA TYR A 102 -6.96 9.74 -1.88
C TYR A 102 -5.48 9.53 -1.57
N GLY A 103 -5.23 8.72 -0.53
CA GLY A 103 -3.89 8.35 -0.09
C GLY A 103 -3.14 9.51 0.58
N SER A 104 -1.86 9.33 0.86
CA SER A 104 -1.05 10.34 1.54
C SER A 104 0.20 10.68 0.74
N ARG A 105 0.57 11.97 0.71
CA ARG A 105 1.77 12.43 0.00
C ARG A 105 3.03 11.70 0.49
N PRO A 106 3.28 11.56 1.81
CA PRO A 106 4.49 10.89 2.28
C PRO A 106 4.56 9.43 1.83
N THR A 107 3.43 8.70 1.81
CA THR A 107 3.43 7.28 1.41
C THR A 107 3.65 7.12 -0.09
N TYR A 108 3.09 8.00 -0.92
CA TYR A 108 3.39 8.01 -2.36
C TYR A 108 4.82 8.44 -2.65
N ALA A 109 5.40 9.36 -1.88
CA ALA A 109 6.80 9.74 -2.02
C ALA A 109 7.73 8.54 -1.74
N VAL A 110 7.40 7.67 -0.77
CA VAL A 110 8.12 6.40 -0.52
C VAL A 110 7.94 5.38 -1.65
N ILE A 111 6.87 5.45 -2.43
CA ILE A 111 6.71 4.61 -3.62
C ILE A 111 7.53 5.21 -4.78
N GLY A 112 7.40 6.52 -5.02
CA GLY A 112 7.99 7.23 -6.16
C GLY A 112 9.45 7.66 -6.02
N TRP A 113 10.08 7.52 -4.84
CA TRP A 113 11.45 7.99 -4.60
C TRP A 113 12.51 7.60 -5.66
N PRO A 114 12.45 6.42 -6.34
CA PRO A 114 13.47 6.06 -7.32
C PRO A 114 13.52 7.00 -8.53
N ILE A 115 12.48 7.78 -8.80
CA ILE A 115 12.45 8.77 -9.87
C ILE A 115 13.59 9.80 -9.69
N TRP A 116 13.99 10.10 -8.45
CA TRP A 116 15.10 11.02 -8.15
C TRP A 116 16.46 10.51 -8.66
N VAL A 117 16.60 9.22 -8.96
CA VAL A 117 17.83 8.66 -9.53
C VAL A 117 18.02 9.13 -10.97
N ALA A 118 16.92 9.37 -11.70
CA ALA A 118 16.96 9.80 -13.10
C ALA A 118 15.76 10.72 -13.43
N PRO A 119 15.71 11.94 -12.86
CA PRO A 119 14.53 12.81 -12.94
C PRO A 119 14.23 13.29 -14.37
N GLU A 120 15.27 13.48 -15.19
CA GLU A 120 15.19 13.94 -16.59
C GLU A 120 14.98 12.78 -17.60
N SER A 121 14.80 11.55 -17.11
CA SER A 121 14.59 10.41 -18.00
C SER A 121 13.15 10.29 -18.47
N SER A 122 12.91 9.53 -19.54
CA SER A 122 11.56 9.26 -20.06
C SER A 122 10.61 8.73 -18.99
N ILE A 123 9.32 9.05 -19.11
CA ILE A 123 8.25 8.52 -18.23
C ILE A 123 8.29 7.00 -18.10
N VAL A 124 8.61 6.30 -19.20
CA VAL A 124 8.70 4.84 -19.21
C VAL A 124 9.85 4.33 -18.33
N LEU A 125 11.03 4.97 -18.37
CA LEU A 125 12.12 4.60 -17.47
C LEU A 125 11.76 4.88 -16.01
N GLN A 126 11.13 6.02 -15.74
CA GLN A 126 10.64 6.37 -14.40
C GLN A 126 9.63 5.33 -13.88
N LEU A 127 8.70 4.88 -14.71
CA LEU A 127 7.76 3.80 -14.41
C LEU A 127 8.50 2.52 -13.99
N TYR A 128 9.49 2.07 -14.77
CA TYR A 128 10.26 0.86 -14.43
C TYR A 128 11.09 1.01 -13.15
N LEU A 129 11.64 2.19 -12.86
CA LEU A 129 12.33 2.47 -11.60
C LEU A 129 11.39 2.34 -10.39
N VAL A 130 10.16 2.85 -10.51
CA VAL A 130 9.14 2.71 -9.45
C VAL A 130 8.63 1.27 -9.34
N ARG A 131 8.38 0.58 -10.46
CA ARG A 131 8.04 -0.86 -10.45
C ARG A 131 9.12 -1.69 -9.76
N LEU A 132 10.40 -1.42 -10.02
CA LEU A 132 11.51 -2.08 -9.33
C LEU A 132 11.45 -1.87 -7.81
N ASN A 133 11.11 -0.66 -7.36
CA ASN A 133 10.92 -0.39 -5.93
C ASN A 133 9.74 -1.19 -5.34
N THR A 134 8.60 -1.31 -6.06
CA THR A 134 7.49 -2.18 -5.61
C THR A 134 7.89 -3.66 -5.56
N VAL A 135 8.73 -4.13 -6.50
CA VAL A 135 9.31 -5.48 -6.46
C VAL A 135 10.19 -5.67 -5.23
N LEU A 136 11.03 -4.70 -4.88
CA LEU A 136 11.83 -4.75 -3.65
C LEU A 136 10.94 -4.81 -2.40
N MET A 137 9.82 -4.08 -2.38
CA MET A 137 8.82 -4.21 -1.31
C MET A 137 8.24 -5.62 -1.24
N SER A 138 7.93 -6.25 -2.39
CA SER A 138 7.49 -7.65 -2.46
C SER A 138 8.50 -8.63 -1.87
N VAL A 139 9.79 -8.47 -2.18
CA VAL A 139 10.87 -9.29 -1.61
C VAL A 139 10.90 -9.16 -0.08
N ILE A 140 10.70 -7.94 0.45
CA ILE A 140 10.62 -7.70 1.88
C ILE A 140 9.37 -8.38 2.49
N VAL A 141 8.22 -8.36 1.81
CA VAL A 141 7.01 -9.10 2.25
C VAL A 141 7.28 -10.60 2.35
N VAL A 142 7.93 -11.19 1.34
CA VAL A 142 8.30 -12.62 1.35
C VAL A 142 9.26 -12.91 2.52
N TYR A 143 10.24 -12.04 2.75
CA TYR A 143 11.15 -12.15 3.89
C TYR A 143 10.42 -12.07 5.24
N LEU A 144 9.53 -11.10 5.42
CA LEU A 144 8.76 -10.93 6.66
C LEU A 144 7.83 -12.10 6.90
N THR A 145 7.19 -12.63 5.85
CA THR A 145 6.40 -13.87 5.92
C THR A 145 7.25 -15.04 6.38
N TYR A 146 8.46 -15.22 5.82
CA TYR A 146 9.40 -16.25 6.26
C TYR A 146 9.73 -16.10 7.76
N ARG A 147 10.05 -14.87 8.21
CA ARG A 147 10.40 -14.59 9.60
C ARG A 147 9.22 -14.78 10.56
N LEU A 148 8.01 -14.42 10.14
CA LEU A 148 6.78 -14.64 10.88
C LEU A 148 6.57 -16.15 11.09
N VAL A 149 6.59 -16.93 10.02
CA VAL A 149 6.34 -18.37 10.08
C VAL A 149 7.44 -19.11 10.85
N GLN A 150 8.71 -18.71 10.68
CA GLN A 150 9.83 -19.21 11.49
C GLN A 150 9.68 -18.90 12.99
N THR A 151 9.02 -17.80 13.33
CA THR A 151 8.76 -17.47 14.74
C THR A 151 7.66 -18.37 15.32
N ILE A 152 6.62 -18.68 14.54
CA ILE A 152 5.50 -19.53 14.98
C ILE A 152 5.89 -21.02 15.02
N PHE A 153 6.57 -21.51 13.98
CA PHE A 153 6.86 -22.93 13.79
C PHE A 153 8.37 -23.19 13.63
N PRO A 154 9.21 -22.90 14.65
CA PRO A 154 10.67 -22.89 14.51
C PRO A 154 11.29 -24.24 14.06
N HIS A 155 10.60 -25.35 14.30
CA HIS A 155 11.07 -26.70 13.95
C HIS A 155 10.43 -27.29 12.69
N ASN A 156 9.49 -26.57 12.05
CA ASN A 156 8.77 -27.07 10.88
C ASN A 156 9.26 -26.40 9.59
N THR A 157 10.31 -26.97 8.99
CA THR A 157 10.91 -26.46 7.75
C THR A 157 9.91 -26.40 6.58
N PHE A 158 8.97 -27.35 6.53
CA PHE A 158 7.93 -27.37 5.50
C PHE A 158 7.07 -26.10 5.55
N LEU A 159 6.62 -25.69 6.74
CA LEU A 159 5.84 -24.45 6.87
C LEU A 159 6.72 -23.21 6.64
N ILE A 160 7.92 -23.17 7.22
CA ILE A 160 8.86 -22.05 7.12
C ILE A 160 9.14 -21.66 5.67
N LEU A 161 9.24 -22.65 4.77
CA LEU A 161 9.48 -22.40 3.34
C LEU A 161 8.18 -22.40 2.54
N GLY A 162 7.25 -23.30 2.85
CA GLY A 162 6.00 -23.47 2.11
C GLY A 162 5.11 -22.24 2.12
N VAL A 163 4.94 -21.59 3.28
CA VAL A 163 4.06 -20.41 3.37
C VAL A 163 4.59 -19.21 2.57
N PRO A 164 5.87 -18.79 2.69
CA PRO A 164 6.43 -17.76 1.82
C PRO A 164 6.40 -18.13 0.34
N LEU A 165 6.59 -19.41 0.00
CA LEU A 165 6.47 -19.89 -1.38
C LEU A 165 5.02 -19.76 -1.90
N LEU A 166 4.00 -20.02 -1.08
CA LEU A 166 2.60 -19.80 -1.46
C LEU A 166 2.31 -18.32 -1.72
N VAL A 167 2.86 -17.41 -0.91
CA VAL A 167 2.75 -15.96 -1.17
C VAL A 167 3.44 -15.60 -2.48
N LEU A 168 4.69 -16.05 -2.66
CA LEU A 168 5.48 -15.78 -3.85
C LEU A 168 4.85 -16.34 -5.14
N PHE A 169 4.30 -17.54 -5.10
CA PHE A 169 3.73 -18.20 -6.27
C PHE A 169 2.25 -17.89 -6.48
N ASN A 170 1.65 -17.01 -5.67
CA ASN A 170 0.35 -16.43 -5.98
C ASN A 170 0.50 -15.45 -7.16
N PRO A 171 -0.06 -15.76 -8.36
CA PRO A 171 0.16 -14.95 -9.55
C PRO A 171 -0.40 -13.54 -9.42
N GLN A 172 -1.59 -13.40 -8.81
CA GLN A 172 -2.24 -12.11 -8.60
C GLN A 172 -1.44 -11.24 -7.64
N HIS A 173 -0.93 -11.83 -6.55
CA HIS A 173 -0.09 -11.13 -5.59
C HIS A 173 1.17 -10.57 -6.24
N THR A 174 1.94 -11.40 -6.97
CA THR A 174 3.16 -10.92 -7.61
C THR A 174 2.86 -9.89 -8.69
N HIS A 175 1.77 -10.04 -9.46
CA HIS A 175 1.38 -9.06 -10.46
C HIS A 175 1.16 -7.69 -9.84
N LEU A 176 0.32 -7.60 -8.81
CA LEU A 176 0.03 -6.33 -8.13
C LEU A 176 1.27 -5.76 -7.42
N MET A 177 2.13 -6.62 -6.86
CA MET A 177 3.38 -6.22 -6.20
C MET A 177 4.55 -5.93 -7.14
N ALA A 178 4.37 -6.08 -8.46
CA ALA A 178 5.34 -5.70 -9.49
C ALA A 178 4.89 -4.49 -10.33
N THR A 179 3.72 -3.93 -9.99
CA THR A 179 3.09 -2.77 -10.61
C THR A 179 2.87 -1.68 -9.57
N ILE A 180 2.60 -0.44 -9.99
CA ILE A 180 2.49 0.68 -9.05
C ILE A 180 1.10 0.73 -8.41
N ASN A 181 1.04 0.58 -7.09
CA ASN A 181 -0.20 0.68 -6.31
C ASN A 181 0.06 1.20 -4.88
N ASN A 182 -0.82 2.04 -4.34
CA ASN A 182 -0.79 2.42 -2.92
C ASN A 182 -0.88 1.23 -1.95
N GLY A 183 -1.40 0.10 -2.43
CA GLY A 183 -1.46 -1.17 -1.72
C GLY A 183 -0.10 -1.79 -1.45
N ASN A 184 0.93 -1.54 -2.27
CA ASN A 184 2.22 -2.22 -2.11
C ASN A 184 2.89 -1.88 -0.77
N LEU A 185 2.95 -0.58 -0.46
CA LEU A 185 3.51 -0.10 0.80
C LEU A 185 2.61 -0.49 1.99
N ALA A 186 1.29 -0.40 1.82
CA ALA A 186 0.34 -0.78 2.86
C ALA A 186 0.48 -2.27 3.25
N GLU A 187 0.64 -3.15 2.26
CA GLU A 187 0.83 -4.59 2.48
C GLU A 187 2.16 -4.90 3.18
N LEU A 188 3.26 -4.28 2.74
CA LEU A 188 4.56 -4.41 3.40
C LEU A 188 4.47 -4.05 4.87
N LEU A 189 3.87 -2.90 5.17
CA LEU A 189 3.77 -2.39 6.54
C LEU A 189 2.78 -3.20 7.38
N ALA A 190 1.66 -3.65 6.81
CA ALA A 190 0.75 -4.56 7.48
C ALA A 190 1.44 -5.89 7.82
N THR A 191 2.20 -6.47 6.89
CA THR A 191 2.98 -7.70 7.11
C THR A 191 4.04 -7.49 8.20
N ALA A 192 4.70 -6.34 8.21
CA ALA A 192 5.65 -5.97 9.27
C ALA A 192 4.96 -5.85 10.64
N THR A 193 3.79 -5.21 10.71
CA THR A 193 2.97 -5.13 11.93
C THR A 193 2.62 -6.53 12.44
N LEU A 194 2.14 -7.42 11.57
CA LEU A 194 1.85 -8.81 11.93
C LEU A 194 3.09 -9.54 12.46
N TYR A 195 4.24 -9.38 11.79
CA TYR A 195 5.50 -9.97 12.24
C TYR A 195 5.91 -9.48 13.64
N PHE A 196 5.90 -8.17 13.91
CA PHE A 196 6.26 -7.63 15.22
C PHE A 196 5.28 -8.04 16.32
N MET A 197 3.99 -8.10 15.98
CA MET A 197 2.95 -8.57 16.89
C MET A 197 3.17 -10.03 17.29
N VAL A 198 3.35 -10.93 16.31
CA VAL A 198 3.65 -12.36 16.56
C VAL A 198 4.96 -12.53 17.31
N ARG A 199 6.01 -11.79 16.93
CA ARG A 199 7.29 -11.78 17.65
C ARG A 199 7.10 -11.37 19.10
N GLY A 200 6.30 -10.34 19.37
CA GLY A 200 5.99 -9.87 20.72
C GLY A 200 5.23 -10.91 21.55
N ILE A 201 4.27 -11.60 20.95
CA ILE A 201 3.52 -12.68 21.62
C ILE A 201 4.44 -13.85 22.00
N ILE A 202 5.29 -14.29 21.08
CA ILE A 202 6.09 -15.51 21.23
C ILE A 202 7.37 -15.27 22.03
N ARG A 203 8.06 -14.16 21.78
CA ARG A 203 9.38 -13.84 22.37
C ARG A 203 9.31 -12.75 23.44
N GLY A 204 8.12 -12.20 23.70
CA GLY A 204 7.90 -11.10 24.64
C GLY A 204 7.89 -9.72 23.97
N PHE A 205 7.04 -8.83 24.49
CA PHE A 205 6.97 -7.44 24.05
C PHE A 205 8.06 -6.60 24.72
N SER A 206 8.92 -6.00 23.89
CA SER A 206 9.83 -4.92 24.29
C SER A 206 9.39 -3.61 23.66
N TRP A 207 9.81 -2.47 24.23
CA TRP A 207 9.48 -1.14 23.70
C TRP A 207 9.84 -0.97 22.21
N PRO A 208 11.01 -1.40 21.71
CA PRO A 208 11.31 -1.33 20.28
C PRO A 208 10.33 -2.10 19.40
N VAL A 209 9.85 -3.27 19.85
CA VAL A 209 8.88 -4.09 19.09
C VAL A 209 7.52 -3.41 19.06
N ILE A 210 7.08 -2.85 20.20
CA ILE A 210 5.81 -2.11 20.29
C ILE A 210 5.86 -0.88 19.38
N LEU A 211 6.92 -0.08 19.47
CA LEU A 211 7.08 1.12 18.66
C LEU A 211 7.13 0.79 17.16
N ALA A 212 7.88 -0.23 16.76
CA ALA A 212 7.92 -0.68 15.37
C ALA A 212 6.54 -1.16 14.87
N MET A 213 5.83 -1.95 15.68
CA MET A 213 4.49 -2.44 15.36
C MET A 213 3.50 -1.29 15.15
N LEU A 214 3.47 -0.32 16.08
CA LEU A 214 2.57 0.83 16.03
C LEU A 214 2.93 1.77 14.87
N ALA A 215 4.22 2.04 14.65
CA ALA A 215 4.68 2.87 13.54
C ALA A 215 4.32 2.25 12.19
N CYS A 216 4.59 0.95 11.99
CA CYS A 216 4.19 0.25 10.77
C CYS A 216 2.67 0.29 10.57
N ALA A 217 1.88 0.07 11.63
CA ALA A 217 0.42 0.09 11.52
C ALA A 217 -0.10 1.48 11.14
N LEU A 218 0.44 2.53 11.76
CA LEU A 218 0.07 3.91 11.47
C LEU A 218 0.37 4.27 10.01
N VAL A 219 1.59 3.99 9.54
CA VAL A 219 1.99 4.32 8.16
C VAL A 219 1.22 3.45 7.15
N ALA A 220 0.87 2.20 7.47
CA ALA A 220 0.02 1.37 6.62
C ALA A 220 -1.36 1.98 6.40
N MET A 221 -1.98 2.52 7.47
CA MET A 221 -3.27 3.21 7.41
C MET A 221 -3.23 4.49 6.57
N TRP A 222 -2.09 5.20 6.60
CA TRP A 222 -1.85 6.36 5.75
C TRP A 222 -1.64 5.97 4.29
N ALA A 223 -1.03 4.82 4.04
CA ALA A 223 -0.83 4.30 2.69
C ALA A 223 -2.17 3.89 2.06
N LYS A 224 -3.00 3.12 2.78
CA LYS A 224 -4.28 2.62 2.24
C LYS A 224 -5.34 2.40 3.33
N ALA A 225 -6.59 2.76 3.02
CA ALA A 225 -7.72 2.62 3.94
C ALA A 225 -8.00 1.16 4.32
N THR A 226 -7.66 0.21 3.44
CA THR A 226 -7.80 -1.22 3.74
C THR A 226 -6.92 -1.69 4.91
N ALA A 227 -5.97 -0.90 5.39
CA ALA A 227 -5.17 -1.19 6.58
C ALA A 227 -5.81 -0.75 7.91
N TYR A 228 -7.01 -0.15 7.88
CA TYR A 228 -7.72 0.32 9.09
C TYR A 228 -8.15 -0.81 10.06
N PHE A 229 -8.02 -2.08 9.67
CA PHE A 229 -8.23 -3.19 10.59
C PHE A 229 -7.07 -3.37 11.60
N LEU A 230 -5.88 -2.81 11.33
CA LEU A 230 -4.69 -3.04 12.15
C LEU A 230 -4.83 -2.53 13.60
N PRO A 231 -5.37 -1.34 13.89
CA PRO A 231 -5.62 -0.90 15.27
C PRO A 231 -6.53 -1.87 16.03
N LEU A 232 -7.57 -2.39 15.38
CA LEU A 232 -8.47 -3.38 15.99
C LEU A 232 -7.69 -4.67 16.31
N ALA A 233 -6.92 -5.20 15.36
CA ALA A 233 -6.10 -6.38 15.58
C ALA A 233 -5.10 -6.21 16.74
N ILE A 234 -4.41 -5.07 16.79
CA ILE A 234 -3.46 -4.73 17.85
C ILE A 234 -4.18 -4.61 19.20
N ALA A 235 -5.32 -3.94 19.24
CA ALA A 235 -6.10 -3.77 20.46
C ALA A 235 -6.58 -5.13 20.99
N THR A 236 -7.21 -5.96 20.15
CA THR A 236 -7.70 -7.29 20.54
C THR A 236 -6.58 -8.16 21.11
N ILE A 237 -5.42 -8.19 20.45
CA ILE A 237 -4.27 -8.97 20.90
C ILE A 237 -3.65 -8.40 22.17
N GLY A 238 -3.52 -7.07 22.26
CA GLY A 238 -3.03 -6.39 23.45
C GLY A 238 -3.91 -6.66 24.67
N LEU A 239 -5.24 -6.59 24.50
CA LEU A 239 -6.21 -6.91 25.55
C LEU A 239 -6.12 -8.37 25.99
N PHE A 240 -6.06 -9.30 25.03
CA PHE A 240 -5.88 -10.73 25.32
C PHE A 240 -4.58 -10.99 26.09
N TYR A 241 -3.48 -10.36 25.68
CA TYR A 241 -2.18 -10.49 26.34
C TYR A 241 -2.22 -9.95 27.79
N LEU A 242 -2.80 -8.77 28.01
CA LEU A 242 -2.95 -8.17 29.34
C LEU A 242 -3.84 -9.02 30.26
N TRP A 243 -4.95 -9.54 29.73
CA TRP A 243 -5.84 -10.44 30.46
C TRP A 243 -5.13 -11.74 30.86
N ARG A 244 -4.46 -12.40 29.90
CA ARG A 244 -3.85 -13.73 30.09
C ARG A 244 -2.60 -13.72 30.99
N TYR A 245 -1.79 -12.67 30.92
CA TYR A 245 -0.46 -12.65 31.54
C TYR A 245 -0.28 -11.63 32.66
N ARG A 246 -1.08 -10.55 32.71
CA ARG A 246 -0.92 -9.50 33.73
C ARG A 246 -2.08 -9.43 34.74
N ARG A 247 -3.20 -10.14 34.51
CA ARG A 247 -4.43 -10.09 35.34
C ARG A 247 -4.94 -8.67 35.65
N ARG A 248 -4.49 -7.66 34.90
CA ARG A 248 -4.82 -6.23 35.06
C ARG A 248 -6.01 -5.86 34.17
N TRP A 249 -7.11 -6.58 34.32
CA TRP A 249 -8.29 -6.46 33.46
C TRP A 249 -8.98 -5.08 33.55
N TYR A 250 -8.83 -4.39 34.67
CA TYR A 250 -9.42 -3.06 34.89
C TYR A 250 -8.76 -1.95 34.06
N TRP A 251 -7.55 -2.16 33.54
CA TRP A 251 -6.90 -1.23 32.59
C TRP A 251 -7.32 -1.46 31.13
N LEU A 252 -8.10 -2.51 30.84
CA LEU A 252 -8.49 -2.89 29.47
C LEU A 252 -9.37 -1.83 28.80
N LEU A 253 -10.38 -1.32 29.52
CA LEU A 253 -11.29 -0.28 29.04
C LEU A 253 -10.58 1.04 28.71
N PRO A 254 -9.78 1.63 29.62
CA PRO A 254 -9.08 2.89 29.32
C PRO A 254 -8.02 2.71 28.23
N VAL A 255 -7.28 1.59 28.18
CA VAL A 255 -6.30 1.35 27.11
C VAL A 255 -6.99 1.17 25.76
N PHE A 256 -8.11 0.44 25.70
CA PHE A 256 -8.90 0.32 24.48
C PHE A 256 -9.44 1.68 24.03
N ALA A 257 -10.01 2.47 24.95
CA ALA A 257 -10.52 3.81 24.64
C ALA A 257 -9.40 4.75 24.16
N ILE A 258 -8.20 4.68 24.76
CA ILE A 258 -7.04 5.47 24.33
C ILE A 258 -6.57 5.00 22.95
N LEU A 259 -6.45 3.69 22.69
CA LEU A 259 -6.01 3.18 21.39
C LEU A 259 -7.03 3.46 20.28
N ALA A 260 -8.33 3.38 20.59
CA ALA A 260 -9.40 3.77 19.68
C ALA A 260 -9.40 5.28 19.43
N GLY A 261 -9.21 6.09 20.48
CA GLY A 261 -9.10 7.54 20.40
C GLY A 261 -7.87 7.99 19.60
N LEU A 262 -6.69 7.40 19.87
CA LEU A 262 -5.47 7.63 19.08
C LEU A 262 -5.64 7.14 17.65
N GLY A 263 -6.25 5.98 17.46
CA GLY A 263 -6.61 5.44 16.15
C GLY A 263 -7.45 6.42 15.36
N TYR A 264 -8.44 7.06 15.98
CA TYR A 264 -9.30 8.09 15.38
C TYR A 264 -8.59 9.43 15.16
N VAL A 265 -7.82 9.92 16.13
CA VAL A 265 -7.09 11.20 16.04
C VAL A 265 -6.05 11.16 14.93
N PHE A 266 -5.27 10.08 14.87
CA PHE A 266 -4.24 9.87 13.86
C PHE A 266 -4.76 9.19 12.60
N ALA A 267 -6.06 8.89 12.55
CA ALA A 267 -6.69 8.44 11.32
C ALA A 267 -6.56 9.54 10.27
N PRO A 268 -6.30 9.17 9.00
CA PRO A 268 -6.42 10.09 7.88
C PRO A 268 -7.81 10.73 7.88
N ASP A 269 -7.92 11.99 7.46
CA ASP A 269 -9.17 12.75 7.56
C ASP A 269 -10.35 12.07 6.83
N ARG A 270 -10.08 11.32 5.75
CA ARG A 270 -11.06 10.44 5.10
C ARG A 270 -11.76 9.47 6.05
N LEU A 271 -11.07 8.87 7.03
CA LEU A 271 -11.71 7.97 8.01
C LEU A 271 -12.66 8.75 8.93
N LYS A 272 -12.29 9.97 9.30
CA LYS A 272 -13.12 10.82 10.15
C LYS A 272 -14.39 11.19 9.40
N ILE A 273 -14.27 11.59 8.14
CA ILE A 273 -15.40 11.88 7.24
C ILE A 273 -16.30 10.65 7.06
N LEU A 274 -15.73 9.48 6.75
CA LEU A 274 -16.50 8.24 6.62
C LEU A 274 -17.24 7.89 7.91
N SER A 275 -16.62 8.11 9.08
CA SER A 275 -17.25 7.83 10.36
C SER A 275 -18.40 8.80 10.67
N THR A 276 -18.27 10.08 10.32
CA THR A 276 -19.35 11.06 10.50
C THR A 276 -20.50 10.78 9.54
N TRP A 277 -20.20 10.40 8.30
CA TRP A 277 -21.20 10.00 7.31
C TRP A 277 -21.94 8.73 7.69
N ALA A 278 -21.22 7.70 8.15
CA ALA A 278 -21.84 6.48 8.66
C ALA A 278 -22.76 6.78 9.84
N TRP A 279 -22.34 7.64 10.78
CA TRP A 279 -23.17 8.05 11.91
C TRP A 279 -24.42 8.83 11.47
N GLN A 280 -24.28 9.75 10.53
CA GLN A 280 -25.40 10.49 9.95
C GLN A 280 -26.37 9.59 9.18
N GLY A 281 -25.87 8.61 8.43
CA GLY A 281 -26.68 7.60 7.74
C GLY A 281 -27.47 6.71 8.71
N ILE A 282 -26.83 6.27 9.80
CA ILE A 282 -27.47 5.49 10.87
C ILE A 282 -28.60 6.29 11.53
N ILE A 283 -28.35 7.54 11.92
CA ILE A 283 -29.37 8.40 12.55
C ILE A 283 -30.47 8.77 11.54
N GLY A 284 -30.11 8.96 10.27
CA GLY A 284 -31.01 9.38 9.20
C GLY A 284 -31.79 8.24 8.53
N GLY A 285 -31.60 6.98 8.96
CA GLY A 285 -32.29 5.81 8.39
C GLY A 285 -31.90 5.47 6.95
N ARG A 286 -30.78 6.02 6.44
CA ARG A 286 -30.28 5.75 5.07
C ARG A 286 -28.99 4.94 5.16
N PHE A 287 -29.04 3.70 4.70
CA PHE A 287 -27.92 2.75 4.72
C PHE A 287 -27.12 2.75 3.41
N GLN A 288 -27.06 3.88 2.71
CA GLN A 288 -26.22 4.03 1.52
C GLN A 288 -25.03 4.92 1.88
N LEU A 289 -23.85 4.29 1.97
CA LEU A 289 -22.59 4.99 1.91
C LEU A 289 -22.31 5.26 0.43
N ASP A 290 -22.20 6.53 0.07
CA ASP A 290 -21.81 6.93 -1.29
C ASP A 290 -20.36 6.43 -1.53
N PRO A 291 -20.11 5.54 -2.51
CA PRO A 291 -18.81 4.87 -2.66
C PRO A 291 -17.68 5.77 -3.18
N VAL A 292 -17.95 7.05 -3.45
CA VAL A 292 -17.01 7.98 -4.11
C VAL A 292 -16.09 8.72 -3.12
N VAL A 293 -16.19 8.50 -1.80
CA VAL A 293 -15.36 9.19 -0.78
C VAL A 293 -14.37 8.30 -0.04
#